data_AF-A0A946EI51-F1
#
_entry.id   AF-A0A946EI51-F1
#
_cell.length_a   1.000
_cell.length_b   1.000
_cell.length_c   1.000
_cell.angle_alpha   90.00
_cell.angle_beta   90.00
_cell.angle_gamma   90.00
#
_symmetry.space_group_name_H-M   'P 1'
#
loop_
_entity.id
_entity.type
_entity.pdbx_description
1 polymer ?
#
loop_
_entity_poly.entity_id
_entity_poly.type
_entity_poly.pdbx_seq_one_letter_code
_entity_poly.pdbx_strand_id
1 'polypeptide(L)'
;MSKGRARVSTALPDEWHKKVNVAVALRGFTMQEKYKWISESIFELVQVDGYMESLVETARYPSPGSRHMVFSLTPEANEILIDIEEKFKEKYSPKQGSKSTVLRAAILHKIIIEVGV
;
A
#
# COMPACT_ATOMS: atom_id res chain seq x y z
N MET A 1 5.15 25.11 7.70
CA MET A 1 3.84 24.61 7.23
C MET A 1 3.67 23.20 7.75
N SER A 2 2.66 22.93 8.59
CA SER A 2 2.34 21.55 8.98
C SER A 2 1.89 20.82 7.72
N LYS A 3 2.70 19.88 7.20
CA LYS A 3 2.31 19.05 6.07
C LYS A 3 1.14 18.19 6.57
N GLY A 4 -0.07 18.51 6.15
CA GLY A 4 -1.26 17.70 6.46
C GLY A 4 -1.11 16.28 5.93
N ARG A 5 -1.90 15.33 6.47
CA ARG A 5 -1.92 13.95 5.98
C ARG A 5 -2.29 13.91 4.50
N ALA A 6 -1.54 13.16 3.70
CA ALA A 6 -1.84 12.96 2.30
C ALA A 6 -2.98 11.94 2.13
N ARG A 7 -3.88 12.16 1.16
CA ARG A 7 -4.90 11.18 0.79
C ARG A 7 -4.46 10.46 -0.48
N VAL A 8 -4.43 9.14 -0.42
CA VAL A 8 -4.11 8.26 -1.55
C VAL A 8 -5.24 7.27 -1.76
N SER A 9 -5.42 6.80 -2.98
CA SER A 9 -6.40 5.76 -3.27
C SER A 9 -5.77 4.68 -4.13
N THR A 10 -6.23 3.45 -3.94
CA THR A 10 -5.87 2.33 -4.81
C THR A 10 -7.06 1.38 -4.93
N ALA A 11 -7.18 0.74 -6.10
CA ALA A 11 -8.16 -0.30 -6.32
C ALA A 11 -7.62 -1.63 -5.78
N LEU A 12 -8.40 -2.30 -4.95
CA LEU A 12 -8.08 -3.59 -4.34
C LEU A 12 -9.19 -4.60 -4.62
N PRO A 13 -8.86 -5.90 -4.78
CA PRO A 13 -9.85 -6.97 -4.75
C PRO A 13 -10.63 -6.98 -3.42
N ASP A 14 -11.89 -7.41 -3.47
CA ASP A 14 -12.77 -7.44 -2.29
C ASP A 14 -12.22 -8.28 -1.13
N GLU A 15 -11.50 -9.34 -1.44
CA GLU A 15 -10.83 -10.17 -0.43
C GLU A 15 -9.79 -9.35 0.36
N TRP A 16 -9.00 -8.52 -0.34
CA TRP A 16 -7.99 -7.69 0.31
C TRP A 16 -8.63 -6.58 1.13
N HIS A 17 -9.77 -6.01 0.70
CA HIS A 17 -10.55 -5.08 1.53
C HIS A 17 -10.92 -5.71 2.87
N LYS A 18 -11.42 -6.95 2.85
CA LYS A 18 -11.78 -7.69 4.07
C LYS A 18 -10.54 -7.94 4.93
N LYS A 19 -9.45 -8.44 4.33
CA LYS A 19 -8.18 -8.73 5.03
C LYS A 19 -7.57 -7.47 5.67
N VAL A 20 -7.60 -6.31 5.00
CA VAL A 20 -7.16 -5.04 5.62
C VAL A 20 -8.01 -4.69 6.84
N ASN A 21 -9.33 -4.80 6.76
CA ASN A 21 -10.19 -4.45 7.90
C ASN A 21 -9.98 -5.41 9.08
N VAL A 22 -9.75 -6.70 8.81
CA VAL A 22 -9.35 -7.68 9.83
C VAL A 22 -8.01 -7.31 10.45
N ALA A 23 -6.98 -7.03 9.64
CA ALA A 23 -5.65 -6.66 10.12
C ALA A 23 -5.67 -5.40 11.03
N VAL A 24 -6.40 -4.37 10.60
CA VAL A 24 -6.61 -3.14 11.38
C VAL A 24 -7.31 -3.45 12.70
N ALA A 25 -8.35 -4.29 12.69
CA ALA A 25 -9.07 -4.69 13.90
C ALA A 25 -8.21 -5.54 14.86
N LEU A 26 -7.37 -6.44 14.35
CA LEU A 26 -6.44 -7.26 15.16
C LEU A 26 -5.42 -6.40 15.92
N ARG A 27 -5.03 -5.24 15.36
CA ARG A 27 -4.18 -4.25 16.02
C ARG A 27 -4.93 -3.37 17.04
N GLY A 28 -6.25 -3.55 17.20
CA GLY A 28 -7.08 -2.73 18.06
C GLY A 28 -7.32 -1.32 17.52
N PHE A 29 -7.01 -1.07 16.24
CA PHE A 29 -7.17 0.24 15.63
C PHE A 29 -8.61 0.46 15.18
N THR A 30 -9.09 1.69 15.36
CA THR A 30 -10.35 2.11 14.76
C THR A 30 -10.21 2.30 13.24
N MET A 31 -11.33 2.35 12.53
CA MET A 31 -11.33 2.71 11.10
C MET A 31 -10.74 4.10 10.84
N GLN A 32 -10.84 5.03 11.81
CA GLN A 32 -10.20 6.33 11.75
C GLN A 32 -8.67 6.24 11.89
N GLU A 33 -8.15 5.21 12.55
CA GLU A 33 -6.72 4.95 12.76
C GLU A 33 -6.09 4.04 11.72
N LYS A 34 -6.87 3.57 10.74
CA LYS A 34 -6.38 2.83 9.58
C LYS A 34 -5.19 3.50 8.87
N TYR A 35 -5.05 4.83 8.98
CA TYR A 35 -3.89 5.56 8.48
C TYR A 35 -2.55 5.14 9.13
N LYS A 36 -2.56 4.73 10.40
CA LYS A 36 -1.35 4.26 11.10
C LYS A 36 -0.88 2.97 10.43
N TRP A 37 -1.79 2.00 10.33
CA TRP A 37 -1.53 0.69 9.72
C TRP A 37 -1.01 0.80 8.28
N ILE A 38 -1.65 1.62 7.44
CA ILE A 38 -1.20 1.78 6.05
C ILE A 38 0.13 2.56 5.95
N SER A 39 0.38 3.53 6.82
CA SER A 39 1.65 4.26 6.83
C SER A 39 2.78 3.31 7.22
N GLU A 40 2.60 2.51 8.27
CA GLU A 40 3.51 1.45 8.68
C GLU A 40 3.80 0.45 7.54
N SER A 41 2.77 0.03 6.79
CA SER A 41 2.97 -0.92 5.68
C SER A 41 3.94 -0.40 4.61
N ILE A 42 4.00 0.91 4.39
CA ILE A 42 4.90 1.53 3.43
C ILE A 42 6.33 1.54 3.97
N PHE A 43 6.51 1.80 5.27
CA PHE A 43 7.82 1.71 5.93
C PHE A 43 8.36 0.28 5.95
N GLU A 44 7.49 -0.70 6.21
CA GLU A 44 7.87 -2.12 6.23
C GLU A 44 8.25 -2.63 4.84
N LEU A 45 7.52 -2.22 3.79
CA LEU A 45 7.80 -2.66 2.41
C LEU A 45 9.26 -2.41 2.00
N VAL A 46 9.84 -1.26 2.35
CA VAL A 46 11.22 -0.92 1.95
C VAL A 46 12.30 -1.67 2.73
N GLN A 47 11.92 -2.37 3.80
CA GLN A 47 12.82 -3.23 4.57
C GLN A 47 12.87 -4.66 4.00
N VAL A 48 12.02 -4.98 3.02
CA VAL A 48 11.99 -6.29 2.37
C VAL A 48 13.05 -6.35 1.29
N ASP A 49 13.99 -7.28 1.42
CA ASP A 49 14.95 -7.58 0.37
C ASP A 49 14.21 -7.97 -0.92
N GLY A 50 14.51 -7.28 -2.02
CA GLY A 50 13.83 -7.52 -3.30
C GLY A 50 12.38 -7.01 -3.38
N TYR A 51 12.00 -6.02 -2.56
CA TYR A 51 10.64 -5.46 -2.61
C TYR A 51 10.27 -4.91 -4.01
N MET A 52 11.25 -4.48 -4.80
CA MET A 52 11.05 -4.01 -6.17
C MET A 52 10.51 -5.10 -7.10
N GLU A 53 10.93 -6.34 -6.91
CA GLU A 53 10.44 -7.50 -7.63
C GLU A 53 8.99 -7.82 -7.21
N SER A 54 8.67 -7.67 -5.92
CA SER A 54 7.30 -7.77 -5.40
C SER A 54 6.34 -6.74 -6.01
N LEU A 55 6.84 -5.54 -6.34
CA LEU A 55 6.06 -4.53 -7.07
C LEU A 55 5.67 -5.01 -8.48
N VAL A 56 6.59 -5.67 -9.18
CA VAL A 56 6.34 -6.20 -10.53
C VAL A 56 5.30 -7.31 -10.49
N GLU A 57 5.38 -8.20 -9.51
CA GLU A 57 4.37 -9.25 -9.30
C GLU A 57 3.00 -8.63 -9.00
N THR A 58 2.95 -7.66 -8.10
CA THR A 58 1.72 -6.95 -7.74
C THR A 58 1.11 -6.22 -8.93
N ALA A 59 1.93 -5.66 -9.83
CA ALA A 59 1.47 -5.00 -11.05
C ALA A 59 0.75 -5.96 -12.02
N ARG A 60 1.04 -7.26 -11.93
CA ARG A 60 0.45 -8.31 -12.78
C ARG A 60 -0.90 -8.81 -12.28
N TYR A 61 -1.32 -8.48 -11.06
CA TYR A 61 -2.63 -8.89 -10.54
C TYR A 61 -3.74 -8.14 -11.28
N PRO A 62 -4.56 -8.82 -12.10
CA PRO A 62 -5.70 -8.19 -12.74
C PRO A 62 -6.73 -7.81 -11.67
N SER A 63 -7.51 -6.77 -11.92
CA SER A 63 -8.51 -6.25 -10.98
C SER A 63 -9.97 -6.45 -11.44
N PRO A 64 -10.44 -7.68 -11.75
CA PRO A 64 -11.88 -7.91 -11.86
C PRO A 64 -12.53 -7.75 -10.48
N GLY A 65 -13.58 -6.93 -10.39
CA GLY A 65 -14.31 -6.71 -9.13
C GLY A 65 -13.58 -5.87 -8.09
N SER A 66 -12.51 -5.15 -8.46
CA SER A 66 -11.79 -4.29 -7.52
C SER A 66 -12.59 -3.04 -7.15
N ARG A 67 -12.57 -2.70 -5.86
CA ARG A 67 -13.13 -1.43 -5.34
C ARG A 67 -12.02 -0.48 -4.92
N HIS A 68 -12.23 0.81 -5.12
CA HIS A 68 -11.32 1.83 -4.63
C HIS A 68 -11.38 1.92 -3.10
N MET A 69 -10.21 1.85 -2.46
CA MET A 69 -10.03 2.20 -1.06
C MET A 69 -9.22 3.48 -0.95
N VAL A 70 -9.69 4.41 -0.12
CA VAL A 70 -8.98 5.66 0.17
C VAL A 70 -8.29 5.54 1.52
N PHE A 71 -7.04 5.94 1.58
CA PHE A 71 -6.22 5.95 2.76
C PHE A 71 -5.69 7.36 3.03
N SER A 72 -5.52 7.68 4.30
CA SER A 72 -4.69 8.79 4.73
C SER A 72 -3.31 8.25 5.07
N LEU A 73 -2.26 9.01 4.74
CA LEU A 73 -0.87 8.70 5.09
C LEU A 73 -0.29 9.82 5.95
N THR A 74 0.64 9.47 6.83
CA THR A 74 1.52 10.50 7.41
C THR A 74 2.37 11.15 6.32
N PRO A 75 2.86 12.39 6.53
CA PRO A 75 3.74 13.06 5.57
C PRO A 75 4.96 12.20 5.19
N GLU A 76 5.57 11.55 6.19
CA GLU A 76 6.77 10.73 6.03
C GLU A 76 6.49 9.49 5.18
N ALA A 77 5.39 8.78 5.45
CA ALA A 77 5.00 7.63 4.66
C ALA A 77 4.66 8.01 3.21
N ASN A 78 4.08 9.20 3.01
CA ASN A 78 3.81 9.71 1.68
C ASN A 78 5.09 10.09 0.91
N GLU A 79 6.09 10.64 1.58
CA GLU A 79 7.40 10.92 0.96
C GLU A 79 8.09 9.62 0.52
N ILE A 80 8.07 8.59 1.35
CA ILE A 80 8.61 7.27 0.99
C ILE A 80 7.82 6.65 -0.17
N LEU A 81 6.49 6.74 -0.17
CA LEU A 81 5.67 6.25 -1.27
C LEU A 81 6.07 6.88 -2.61
N ILE A 82 6.34 8.20 -2.62
CA ILE A 82 6.77 8.94 -3.81
C ILE A 82 8.15 8.47 -4.26
N ASP A 83 9.12 8.36 -3.35
CA ASP A 83 10.48 7.88 -3.65
C ASP A 83 10.47 6.46 -4.25
N ILE A 84 9.69 5.54 -3.67
CA ILE A 84 9.53 4.18 -4.22
C ILE A 84 8.89 4.23 -5.61
N GLU A 85 7.84 5.04 -5.78
CA GLU A 85 7.15 5.18 -7.06
C GLU A 85 8.11 5.68 -8.16
N GLU A 86 8.96 6.66 -7.85
CA GLU A 86 9.96 7.21 -8.75
C GLU A 86 11.00 6.14 -9.14
N LYS A 87 11.58 5.44 -8.17
CA LYS A 87 12.51 4.33 -8.42
C LYS A 87 11.89 3.22 -9.26
N PHE A 88 10.61 2.89 -9.00
CA PHE A 88 9.88 1.89 -9.78
C PHE A 88 9.62 2.35 -11.21
N LYS A 89 9.32 3.65 -11.41
CA LYS A 89 9.17 4.27 -12.74
C LYS A 89 10.47 4.19 -13.54
N GLU A 90 11.58 4.54 -12.91
CA GLU A 90 12.90 4.52 -13.55
C GLU A 90 13.32 3.11 -13.96
N LYS A 91 13.19 2.12 -13.06
CA LYS A 91 13.66 0.75 -13.30
C LYS A 91 12.81 0.00 -14.34
N TYR A 92 11.51 0.24 -14.41
CA TYR A 92 10.58 -0.60 -15.21
C TYR A 92 9.75 0.16 -16.25
N SER A 93 9.92 1.49 -16.39
CA SER A 93 9.13 2.34 -17.30
C SER A 93 7.58 2.16 -17.28
N PRO A 94 6.91 1.92 -16.13
CA PRO A 94 5.46 1.85 -16.06
C PRO A 94 4.81 3.18 -16.46
N LYS A 95 3.97 3.14 -17.51
CA LYS A 95 3.32 4.35 -18.06
C LYS A 95 2.18 4.91 -17.20
N GLN A 96 1.50 4.09 -16.37
CA GLN A 96 0.40 4.51 -15.49
C GLN A 96 0.26 3.59 -14.24
N GLY A 97 -0.28 4.13 -13.15
CA GLY A 97 -0.72 3.35 -11.98
C GLY A 97 0.39 2.90 -11.00
N SER A 98 1.64 3.35 -11.18
CA SER A 98 2.78 2.97 -10.32
C SER A 98 2.55 3.27 -8.85
N LYS A 99 2.02 4.45 -8.48
CA LYS A 99 1.64 4.74 -7.07
C LYS A 99 0.67 3.71 -6.49
N SER A 100 -0.35 3.34 -7.27
CA SER A 100 -1.33 2.33 -6.85
C SER A 100 -0.71 0.95 -6.71
N THR A 101 0.24 0.59 -7.57
CA THR A 101 1.01 -0.66 -7.48
C THR A 101 1.86 -0.70 -6.21
N VAL A 102 2.61 0.36 -5.89
CA VAL A 102 3.40 0.43 -4.66
C VAL A 102 2.49 0.30 -3.45
N LEU A 103 1.37 1.02 -3.43
CA LEU A 103 0.42 0.94 -2.33
C LEU A 103 -0.19 -0.45 -2.19
N ARG A 104 -0.54 -1.11 -3.31
CA ARG A 104 -1.02 -2.50 -3.30
C ARG A 104 0.01 -3.46 -2.73
N ALA A 105 1.27 -3.31 -3.10
CA ALA A 105 2.33 -4.21 -2.65
C ALA A 105 2.58 -4.06 -1.15
N ALA A 106 2.61 -2.82 -0.65
CA ALA A 106 2.70 -2.54 0.79
C ALA A 106 1.55 -3.20 1.56
N ILE A 107 0.32 -3.05 1.05
CA ILE A 107 -0.88 -3.66 1.64
C ILE A 107 -0.79 -5.19 1.62
N LEU A 108 -0.45 -5.78 0.47
CA LEU A 108 -0.38 -7.23 0.34
C LEU A 108 0.70 -7.80 1.26
N HIS A 109 1.87 -7.21 1.27
CA HIS A 109 2.97 -7.62 2.13
C HIS A 109 2.54 -7.65 3.61
N LYS A 110 1.90 -6.57 4.08
CA LYS A 110 1.45 -6.50 5.47
C LYS A 110 0.31 -7.48 5.77
N ILE A 111 -0.61 -7.71 4.82
CA ILE A 111 -1.64 -8.74 4.95
C ILE A 111 -1.02 -10.13 5.10
N ILE A 112 -0.01 -10.48 4.29
CA ILE A 112 0.66 -11.77 4.34
C ILE A 112 1.26 -12.01 5.73
N ILE A 113 1.93 -11.00 6.28
CA ILE A 113 2.56 -11.06 7.61
C ILE A 113 1.53 -11.22 8.73
N GLU A 114 0.45 -10.43 8.70
CA GLU A 114 -0.45 -10.30 9.85
C GLU A 114 -1.66 -11.23 9.83
N VAL A 115 -2.12 -11.65 8.65
CA VAL A 115 -3.37 -12.41 8.47
C VAL A 115 -3.12 -13.76 7.79
N GLY A 116 -2.02 -13.90 7.05
CA GLY A 116 -1.81 -15.03 6.13
C GLY A 116 -2.65 -14.87 4.85
N VAL A 117 -2.24 -15.58 3.79
CA VAL A 117 -3.00 -15.62 2.53
C VAL A 117 -3.91 -16.83 2.49
#